data_AF-A0A3M1JDV5-F1
#
_entry.id   AF-A0A3M1JDV5-F1
#
_cell.length_a   1.000
_cell.length_b   1.000
_cell.length_c   1.000
_cell.angle_alpha   90.00
_cell.angle_beta   90.00
_cell.angle_gamma   90.00
#
_symmetry.space_group_name_H-M   'P 1'
#
loop_
_entity.id
_entity.type
_entity.pdbx_description
1 polymer ?
#
loop_
_entity_poly.entity_id
_entity_poly.type
_entity_poly.pdbx_seq_one_letter_code
_entity_poly.pdbx_strand_id
1 'polypeptide(L)'
;MYPDLSYFFHDFFGTEADNWLSIFKTFGLMVALAVLTAAWFLRKELRRRADLGQFEGIPTKVVRNAPLPLWEHLLNLAFGFLIG
;
A
#
# COMPACT_ATOMS: atom_id res chain seq x y z
N MET A 1 6.60 15.63 -20.76
CA MET A 1 5.70 14.92 -19.81
C MET A 1 4.65 15.90 -19.34
N TYR A 2 3.39 15.48 -19.27
CA TYR A 2 2.35 16.30 -18.67
C TYR A 2 2.64 16.50 -17.19
N PRO A 3 2.65 17.72 -16.65
CA PRO A 3 2.94 17.94 -15.22
C PRO A 3 1.87 17.32 -14.31
N ASP A 4 0.61 17.34 -14.76
CA ASP A 4 -0.54 16.74 -14.09
C ASP A 4 -1.61 16.35 -15.09
N LEU A 5 -2.70 15.75 -14.58
CA LEU A 5 -3.81 15.33 -15.41
C LEU A 5 -4.52 16.51 -16.08
N SER A 6 -4.53 17.71 -15.51
CA SER A 6 -5.22 18.86 -16.11
C SER A 6 -4.71 19.14 -17.52
N TYR A 7 -3.38 19.19 -17.70
CA TYR A 7 -2.77 19.41 -19.01
C TYR A 7 -2.97 18.22 -19.97
N PHE A 8 -3.01 16.99 -19.46
CA PHE A 8 -3.29 15.81 -20.28
C PHE A 8 -4.73 15.86 -20.85
N PHE A 9 -5.71 16.17 -20.00
CA PHE A 9 -7.11 16.27 -20.42
C PHE A 9 -7.40 17.53 -21.23
N HIS A 10 -6.66 18.62 -20.98
CA HIS A 10 -6.71 19.82 -21.82
C HIS A 10 -6.36 19.49 -23.27
N ASP A 11 -5.28 18.76 -23.51
CA ASP A 11 -4.84 18.43 -24.87
C ASP A 11 -5.74 17.38 -25.56
N PHE A 12 -6.35 16.47 -24.79
CA PHE A 12 -7.21 15.41 -25.35
C PHE A 12 -8.67 15.85 -25.55
N PHE A 13 -9.21 16.68 -24.66
CA PHE A 13 -10.64 17.00 -24.60
C PHE A 13 -10.93 18.50 -24.65
N GLY A 14 -9.90 19.36 -24.65
CA GLY A 14 -10.06 20.81 -24.66
C GLY A 14 -10.55 21.40 -23.34
N THR A 15 -10.43 20.68 -22.22
CA THR A 15 -10.79 21.19 -20.88
C THR A 15 -9.88 22.33 -20.46
N GLU A 16 -10.33 23.28 -19.65
CA GLU A 16 -9.50 24.37 -19.14
C GLU A 16 -8.22 23.88 -18.45
N ALA A 17 -7.07 24.52 -18.74
CA ALA A 17 -5.81 24.23 -18.07
C ALA A 17 -5.87 24.63 -16.58
N ASP A 18 -5.07 23.98 -15.73
CA ASP A 18 -5.09 24.17 -14.27
C ASP A 18 -6.47 24.02 -13.59
N ASN A 19 -7.35 23.19 -14.15
CA ASN A 19 -8.56 22.76 -13.47
C ASN A 19 -8.28 21.84 -12.25
N TRP A 20 -9.34 21.36 -11.60
CA TRP A 20 -9.27 20.50 -10.40
C TRP A 20 -8.43 19.22 -10.56
N LEU A 21 -8.21 18.75 -11.79
CA LEU A 21 -7.35 17.60 -12.11
C LEU A 21 -5.86 17.90 -11.89
N SER A 22 -5.47 19.16 -11.70
CA SER A 22 -4.07 19.58 -11.44
C SER A 22 -3.52 19.02 -10.11
N ILE A 23 -4.40 18.61 -9.20
CA ILE A 23 -4.03 17.91 -7.95
C ILE A 23 -3.33 16.58 -8.26
N PHE A 24 -3.72 15.91 -9.33
CA PHE A 24 -3.17 14.60 -9.71
C PHE A 24 -1.93 14.77 -10.59
N LYS A 25 -0.76 14.85 -9.96
CA LYS A 25 0.53 14.88 -10.67
C LYS A 25 0.77 13.55 -11.39
N THR A 26 1.12 13.61 -12.67
CA THR A 26 1.22 12.41 -13.52
C THR A 26 2.31 11.46 -13.05
N PHE A 27 3.44 11.99 -12.56
CA PHE A 27 4.54 11.19 -12.03
C PHE A 27 4.07 10.29 -10.88
N GLY A 28 3.50 10.88 -9.83
CA GLY A 28 3.02 10.15 -8.67
C GLY A 28 1.91 9.16 -9.02
N LEU A 29 0.99 9.57 -9.91
CA LEU A 29 -0.09 8.72 -10.39
C LEU A 29 0.44 7.47 -11.10
N MET A 30 1.40 7.63 -12.03
CA MET A 30 1.97 6.49 -12.77
C MET A 30 2.76 5.56 -11.85
N VAL A 31 3.51 6.10 -10.88
CA VAL A 31 4.22 5.30 -9.87
C VAL A 31 3.23 4.50 -9.03
N ALA A 32 2.16 5.13 -8.55
CA ALA A 32 1.12 4.44 -7.78
C ALA A 32 0.49 3.30 -8.59
N LEU A 33 0.14 3.56 -9.87
CA LEU A 33 -0.41 2.53 -10.75
C LEU A 33 0.56 1.38 -10.99
N ALA A 34 1.85 1.66 -11.19
CA ALA A 34 2.87 0.63 -11.37
C ALA A 34 3.00 -0.27 -10.14
N VAL A 35 3.06 0.32 -8.95
CA VAL A 35 3.15 -0.41 -7.67
C VAL A 35 1.89 -1.25 -7.43
N LEU A 36 0.70 -0.68 -7.63
CA LEU A 36 -0.57 -1.39 -7.45
C LEU A 36 -0.70 -2.56 -8.42
N THR A 37 -0.33 -2.36 -9.67
CA THR A 37 -0.37 -3.40 -10.71
C THR A 37 0.61 -4.52 -10.37
N ALA A 38 1.85 -4.19 -10.01
CA ALA A 38 2.86 -5.17 -9.59
C ALA A 38 2.40 -5.98 -8.37
N ALA A 39 1.84 -5.31 -7.36
CA ALA A 39 1.30 -5.96 -6.16
C ALA A 39 0.15 -6.92 -6.50
N TRP A 40 -0.75 -6.53 -7.41
CA TRP A 40 -1.85 -7.38 -7.86
C TRP A 40 -1.35 -8.65 -8.55
N PHE A 41 -0.43 -8.52 -9.51
CA PHE A 41 0.17 -9.66 -10.19
C PHE A 41 0.96 -10.55 -9.24
N LEU A 42 1.75 -9.97 -8.34
CA LEU A 42 2.50 -10.72 -7.34
C LEU A 42 1.56 -11.54 -6.45
N ARG A 43 0.49 -10.93 -5.94
CA ARG A 43 -0.52 -11.64 -5.13
C ARG A 43 -1.15 -12.79 -5.91
N LYS A 44 -1.51 -12.56 -7.17
CA LYS A 44 -2.12 -13.58 -8.05
C LYS A 44 -1.17 -14.75 -8.27
N GLU A 45 0.10 -14.45 -8.55
CA GLU A 45 1.13 -15.47 -8.76
C GLU A 45 1.46 -16.24 -7.49
N LEU A 46 1.56 -15.57 -6.34
CA LEU A 46 1.71 -16.24 -5.05
C LEU A 46 0.53 -17.20 -4.81
N ARG A 47 -0.71 -16.77 -5.03
CA ARG A 47 -1.86 -17.69 -4.88
C ARG A 47 -1.77 -18.89 -5.81
N ARG A 48 -1.43 -18.69 -7.09
CA ARG A 48 -1.23 -19.78 -8.05
C ARG A 48 -0.15 -20.78 -7.58
N ARG A 49 0.95 -20.28 -7.00
CA ARG A 49 2.03 -21.13 -6.44
C ARG A 49 1.59 -21.87 -5.19
N ALA A 50 0.77 -21.25 -4.35
CA ALA A 50 0.15 -21.89 -3.20
C ALA A 50 -0.72 -23.08 -3.63
N ASP A 51 -1.55 -22.88 -4.65
CA ASP A 51 -2.46 -23.91 -5.18
C ASP A 51 -1.71 -25.08 -5.83
N LEU A 52 -0.48 -24.83 -6.32
CA LEU A 52 0.45 -25.87 -6.79
C LEU A 52 1.14 -26.65 -5.65
N GLY A 53 0.87 -26.31 -4.38
CA GLY A 53 1.50 -26.94 -3.23
C GLY A 53 2.96 -26.53 -3.01
N GLN A 54 3.43 -25.43 -3.61
CA GLN A 54 4.81 -24.95 -3.43
C GLN A 54 5.06 -24.26 -2.09
N PHE A 55 4.01 -24.03 -1.30
CA PHE A 55 4.12 -23.48 0.04
C PHE A 55 3.74 -24.53 1.08
N GLU A 56 4.66 -24.78 1.99
CA GLU A 56 4.41 -25.61 3.17
C GLU A 56 3.88 -24.72 4.29
N GLY A 57 2.71 -25.07 4.84
CA GLY A 57 2.18 -24.39 6.02
C GLY A 57 3.01 -24.74 7.25
N ILE A 58 3.59 -23.74 7.90
CA ILE A 58 4.28 -23.95 9.18
C ILE A 58 3.23 -23.94 10.30
N PRO A 59 3.04 -25.05 11.04
CA PRO A 59 2.11 -25.08 12.16
C PRO A 59 2.59 -24.08 13.21
N THR A 60 1.82 -23.00 13.38
CA THR A 60 2.15 -21.94 14.34
C THR A 60 1.23 -22.10 15.55
N LYS A 61 1.80 -22.16 16.75
CA LYS A 61 0.98 -22.11 17.97
C LYS A 61 0.42 -20.72 18.13
N VAL A 62 -0.86 -20.56 17.84
CA VAL A 62 -1.59 -19.32 18.14
C VAL A 62 -2.04 -19.38 19.60
N VAL A 63 -1.29 -18.75 20.50
CA VAL A 63 -1.72 -18.58 21.89
C VAL A 63 -2.69 -17.40 21.93
N ARG A 64 -3.99 -17.68 21.99
CA ARG A 64 -5.01 -16.65 22.18
C ARG A 64 -5.18 -16.37 23.68
N ASN A 65 -5.31 -15.10 24.05
CA ASN A 65 -5.50 -14.64 25.44
C ASN A 65 -4.29 -14.89 26.37
N ALA A 66 -3.08 -15.01 25.84
CA ALA A 66 -1.90 -14.95 26.69
C ALA A 66 -1.85 -13.57 27.38
N PRO A 67 -1.55 -13.49 28.68
CA PRO A 67 -1.24 -12.20 29.31
C PRO A 67 -0.05 -11.59 28.55
N LEU A 68 -0.16 -10.32 28.19
CA LEU A 68 0.95 -9.62 27.55
C LEU A 68 2.17 -9.68 28.49
N PRO A 69 3.37 -9.98 27.96
CA PRO A 69 4.58 -9.95 28.76
C PRO A 69 4.81 -8.54 29.32
N LEU A 70 5.34 -8.45 30.55
CA LEU A 70 5.59 -7.18 31.26
C LEU A 70 6.40 -6.17 30.42
N TRP A 71 7.28 -6.67 29.55
CA TRP A 71 8.08 -5.84 28.65
C TRP A 71 7.24 -5.07 27.62
N GLU A 72 6.16 -5.66 27.09
CA GLU A 72 5.25 -4.98 26.17
C GLU A 72 4.49 -3.84 26.87
N HIS A 73 4.14 -4.02 28.15
CA HIS A 73 3.55 -2.95 28.95
C HIS A 73 4.53 -1.78 29.17
N LEU A 74 5.79 -2.06 29.49
CA LEU A 74 6.82 -1.03 29.66
C LEU A 74 7.10 -0.27 28.37
N LEU A 75 7.17 -0.97 27.24
CA LEU A 75 7.37 -0.35 25.94
C LEU A 75 6.17 0.52 25.55
N ASN A 76 4.94 0.03 25.70
CA ASN A 76 3.75 0.82 25.42
C ASN A 76 3.67 2.08 26.30
N LEU A 77 4.08 1.99 27.56
CA LEU A 77 4.17 3.13 28.47
C LEU A 77 5.25 4.12 28.00
N ALA A 78 6.44 3.65 27.63
CA ALA A 78 7.51 4.50 27.12
C ALA A 78 7.13 5.20 25.81
N PHE A 79 6.55 4.49 24.86
CA PHE A 79 6.06 5.09 23.60
C PHE A 79 4.93 6.08 23.85
N GLY A 80 3.99 5.74 24.73
CA GLY A 80 2.91 6.64 25.15
C GLY A 80 3.43 7.90 25.84
N PHE A 81 4.51 7.81 26.62
CA PHE A 81 5.14 8.97 27.27
C PHE A 81 5.97 9.82 26.32
N LEU A 82 6.63 9.22 25.33
CA LEU A 82 7.49 9.95 24.38
C LEU A 82 6.70 10.65 23.27
N ILE A 83 5.58 10.06 22.85
CA ILE A 83 4.74 10.57 21.75
C ILE A 83 3.51 11.32 22.27
N GLY A 84 3.06 11.03 23.49
CA GLY A 84 1.88 11.63 24.12
C GLY A 84 2.10 13.02 24.71
#